data_AF-A0A933WTC8-F1
#
_entry.id   AF-A0A933WTC8-F1
#
_cell.length_a   1.000
_cell.length_b   1.000
_cell.length_c   1.000
_cell.angle_alpha   90.00
_cell.angle_beta   90.00
_cell.angle_gamma   90.00
#
_symmetry.space_group_name_H-M   'P 1'
#
loop_
_entity.id
_entity.type
_entity.pdbx_description
1 polymer ?
#
loop_
_entity_poly.entity_id
_entity_poly.type
_entity_poly.pdbx_seq_one_letter_code
_entity_poly.pdbx_strand_id
1 'polypeptide(L)'
;MGFKDFVDRYVISLGPSAPKGGEIDPTKVPLETGPQVSALDVPPVDEAKLAKAAGGDPSFDKVFLAAQILPPAHGFTIEKVGEMLRHPKLSGMAKEAKAAAVLVAMEAAGVKVESVITEAVRKDKALDVFERVQHEHAVALVKQKDEENAKLRAQIAANDKAAADIATQLEAWKKKKAAKEADLFEAVSHFTTANPITVETLPQPAAPAQAAAPAAKVKVTDLSQELGK
;
A
#
# COMPACT_ATOMS: atom_id res chain seq x y z
N MET A 1 -13.91 25.15 -41.77
CA MET A 1 -13.50 25.99 -40.62
C MET A 1 -11.99 25.97 -40.56
N GLY A 2 -11.37 27.14 -40.75
CA GLY A 2 -9.91 27.26 -40.87
C GLY A 2 -9.20 27.25 -39.51
N PHE A 3 -7.87 27.10 -39.53
CA PHE A 3 -7.02 27.22 -38.33
C PHE A 3 -7.26 28.55 -37.58
N LYS A 4 -7.55 29.62 -38.32
CA LYS A 4 -7.95 30.92 -37.78
C LYS A 4 -9.22 30.87 -36.93
N ASP A 5 -10.25 30.09 -37.32
CA ASP A 5 -11.47 29.91 -36.52
C ASP A 5 -11.20 29.14 -35.21
N PHE A 6 -10.19 28.27 -35.20
CA PHE A 6 -9.81 27.54 -34.00
C PHE A 6 -9.10 28.46 -33.00
N VAL A 7 -8.17 29.27 -33.48
CA VAL A 7 -7.48 30.29 -32.68
C VAL A 7 -8.49 31.34 -32.19
N ASP A 8 -9.32 31.90 -33.06
CA ASP A 8 -10.28 32.94 -32.68
C ASP A 8 -11.34 32.45 -31.67
N ARG A 9 -11.80 31.19 -31.76
CA ARG A 9 -12.88 30.68 -30.90
C ARG A 9 -12.40 30.06 -29.57
N TYR A 10 -11.17 29.54 -29.51
CA TYR A 10 -10.64 28.88 -28.31
C TYR A 10 -9.51 29.65 -27.62
N VAL A 11 -8.89 30.64 -28.27
CA VAL A 11 -7.79 31.44 -27.71
C VAL A 11 -8.25 32.88 -27.37
N ILE A 12 -9.26 33.43 -28.05
CA ILE A 12 -9.72 34.82 -27.84
C ILE A 12 -11.05 34.86 -27.08
N SER A 13 -11.02 34.62 -25.77
CA SER A 13 -12.09 35.02 -24.84
C SER A 13 -11.58 35.96 -23.73
N LEU A 14 -10.41 36.58 -23.92
CA LEU A 14 -9.85 37.54 -22.97
C LEU A 14 -9.50 38.84 -23.70
N GLY A 15 -10.36 39.87 -23.50
CA GLY A 15 -10.03 41.30 -23.56
C GLY A 15 -9.59 41.90 -24.91
N PRO A 16 -10.13 43.06 -25.33
CA PRO A 16 -9.75 43.68 -26.59
C PRO A 16 -8.42 44.44 -26.44
N SER A 17 -7.29 43.76 -26.63
CA SER A 17 -6.06 44.42 -27.08
C SER A 17 -5.17 43.44 -27.86
N ALA A 18 -5.43 43.30 -29.15
CA ALA A 18 -4.54 42.61 -30.07
C ALA A 18 -4.11 43.58 -31.20
N PRO A 19 -2.80 43.74 -31.47
CA PRO A 19 -2.35 44.37 -32.69
C PRO A 19 -2.62 43.45 -33.90
N LYS A 20 -2.93 44.07 -35.04
CA LYS A 20 -3.35 43.38 -36.26
C LYS A 20 -2.20 42.60 -36.93
N GLY A 21 -2.44 41.31 -37.14
CA GLY A 21 -2.26 40.58 -38.40
C GLY A 21 -0.85 40.51 -39.02
N GLY A 22 -0.16 39.40 -38.75
CA GLY A 22 0.81 38.80 -39.66
C GLY A 22 0.47 37.31 -39.82
N GLU A 23 0.37 36.83 -41.06
CA GLU A 23 0.15 35.41 -41.38
C GLU A 23 1.44 34.65 -41.07
N ILE A 24 1.47 33.92 -39.96
CA ILE A 24 2.65 33.16 -39.52
C ILE A 24 2.55 31.76 -40.14
N ASP A 25 3.48 31.43 -41.04
CA ASP A 25 3.61 30.10 -41.64
C ASP A 25 4.25 29.13 -40.63
N PRO A 26 3.49 28.16 -40.08
CA PRO A 26 4.00 27.25 -39.04
C PRO A 26 5.07 26.29 -39.55
N THR A 27 5.29 26.19 -40.88
CA THR A 27 6.35 25.35 -41.46
C THR A 27 7.72 26.04 -41.52
N LYS A 28 7.78 27.34 -41.23
CA LYS A 28 9.00 28.14 -41.30
C LYS A 28 9.54 28.60 -39.95
N VAL A 29 8.90 28.22 -38.84
CA VAL A 29 9.41 28.55 -37.50
C VAL A 29 10.62 27.66 -37.22
N PRO A 30 11.86 28.20 -37.11
CA PRO A 30 12.99 27.41 -36.68
C PRO A 30 12.71 26.95 -35.24
N LEU A 31 12.63 25.63 -35.01
CA LEU A 31 12.78 25.09 -33.66
C LEU A 31 14.24 25.31 -33.27
N GLU A 32 14.58 26.50 -32.79
CA GLU A 32 15.78 26.71 -31.99
C GLU A 32 15.75 25.62 -30.91
N THR A 33 16.78 24.78 -30.89
CA THR A 33 16.93 23.69 -29.92
C THR A 33 16.80 24.30 -28.53
N GLY A 34 15.67 24.02 -27.87
CA GLY A 34 15.34 24.59 -26.57
C GLY A 34 16.44 24.36 -25.53
N PRO A 35 16.43 25.14 -24.43
CA PRO A 35 17.49 25.09 -23.41
C PRO A 35 17.74 23.66 -22.94
N GLN A 36 19.02 23.31 -22.78
CA GLN A 36 19.40 22.00 -22.23
C GLN A 36 18.80 21.83 -20.83
N VAL A 37 18.04 20.75 -20.64
CA VAL A 37 17.25 20.47 -19.42
C VAL A 37 18.11 20.50 -18.15
N SER A 38 19.41 20.20 -18.28
CA SER A 38 20.41 20.21 -17.20
C SER A 38 20.76 21.61 -16.65
N ALA A 39 20.34 22.69 -17.31
CA ALA A 39 20.60 24.06 -16.88
C ALA A 39 19.42 24.71 -16.12
N LEU A 40 18.31 23.99 -15.96
CA LEU A 40 17.14 24.49 -15.22
C LEU A 40 17.38 24.31 -13.72
N ASP A 41 17.37 25.41 -12.97
CA ASP A 41 17.40 25.38 -11.50
C ASP A 41 16.05 24.89 -10.97
N VAL A 42 15.96 23.58 -10.71
CA VAL A 42 14.75 22.92 -10.24
C VAL A 42 14.74 22.89 -8.72
N PRO A 43 13.80 23.59 -8.05
CA PRO A 43 13.77 23.61 -6.59
C PRO A 43 13.57 22.20 -6.01
N PRO A 44 14.17 21.90 -4.84
CA PRO A 44 14.09 20.59 -4.21
C PRO A 44 12.65 20.25 -3.81
N VAL A 45 12.33 18.96 -3.85
CA VAL A 45 11.03 18.41 -3.44
C VAL A 45 11.04 18.15 -1.93
N ASP A 46 9.93 18.43 -1.25
CA ASP A 46 9.78 18.23 0.20
C ASP A 46 9.51 16.74 0.52
N GLU A 47 10.59 16.00 0.76
CA GLU A 47 10.53 14.55 1.02
C GLU A 47 9.77 14.21 2.31
N ALA A 48 9.84 15.08 3.32
CA ALA A 48 9.18 14.86 4.61
C ALA A 48 7.65 14.90 4.50
N LYS A 49 7.11 15.76 3.63
CA LYS A 49 5.67 15.79 3.34
C LYS A 49 5.23 14.60 2.51
N LEU A 50 6.05 14.16 1.54
CA LEU A 50 5.80 12.95 0.77
C LEU A 50 5.76 11.70 1.66
N ALA A 51 6.66 11.60 2.65
CA ALA A 51 6.65 10.53 3.64
C ALA A 51 5.37 10.43 4.48
N LYS A 52 4.70 11.56 4.73
CA LYS A 52 3.38 11.53 5.40
C LYS A 52 2.26 11.07 4.48
N ALA A 53 2.39 11.25 3.17
CA ALA A 53 1.41 10.82 2.18
C ALA A 53 1.57 9.34 1.77
N ALA A 54 2.70 8.72 2.11
CA ALA A 54 3.07 7.33 1.78
C ALA A 54 2.27 6.24 2.52
N GLY A 55 1.35 6.60 3.41
CA GLY A 55 0.53 5.64 4.15
C GLY A 55 -0.61 4.98 3.34
N GLY A 56 -0.60 5.04 2.00
CA GLY A 56 -1.70 4.54 1.16
C GLY A 56 -1.45 4.68 -0.35
N ASP A 57 -2.53 4.71 -1.13
CA ASP A 57 -2.53 4.99 -2.58
C ASP A 57 -3.03 6.42 -2.86
N PRO A 58 -2.16 7.44 -2.73
CA PRO A 58 -2.54 8.80 -3.02
C PRO A 58 -2.64 9.02 -4.53
N SER A 59 -3.75 9.63 -4.97
CA SER A 59 -3.87 10.17 -6.33
C SER A 59 -2.70 11.11 -6.65
N PHE A 60 -2.25 11.16 -7.91
CA PHE A 60 -1.13 12.00 -8.35
C PHE A 60 -1.24 13.47 -7.91
N ASP A 61 -2.45 14.05 -7.92
CA ASP A 61 -2.67 15.43 -7.44
C ASP A 61 -2.26 15.63 -5.98
N LYS A 62 -2.45 14.62 -5.13
CA LYS A 62 -2.03 14.66 -3.72
C LYS A 62 -0.52 14.54 -3.58
N VAL A 63 0.12 13.74 -4.43
CA VAL A 63 1.59 13.62 -4.48
C VAL A 63 2.21 14.95 -4.89
N PHE A 64 1.68 15.59 -5.94
CA PHE A 64 2.15 16.89 -6.40
C PHE A 64 1.89 18.00 -5.38
N LEU A 65 0.73 17.99 -4.71
CA LEU A 65 0.42 18.95 -3.64
C LEU A 65 1.34 18.76 -2.42
N ALA A 66 1.60 17.51 -2.02
CA ALA A 66 2.54 17.19 -0.94
C ALA A 66 3.97 17.64 -1.29
N ALA A 67 4.37 17.49 -2.56
CA ALA A 67 5.62 17.99 -3.13
C ALA A 67 5.66 19.53 -3.31
N GLN A 68 4.59 20.24 -2.93
CA GLN A 68 4.44 21.70 -3.10
C GLN A 68 4.57 22.16 -4.57
N ILE A 69 4.14 21.30 -5.49
CA ILE A 69 4.01 21.63 -6.91
C ILE A 69 2.59 22.17 -7.10
N LEU A 70 2.45 23.48 -7.01
CA LEU A 70 1.18 24.17 -7.23
C LEU A 70 0.95 24.36 -8.73
N PRO A 71 -0.31 24.30 -9.20
CA PRO A 71 -0.63 24.67 -10.57
C PRO A 71 -0.15 26.10 -10.85
N PRO A 72 0.53 26.34 -11.99
CA PRO A 72 1.00 27.67 -12.34
C PRO A 72 -0.18 28.62 -12.57
N ALA A 73 -0.04 29.87 -12.14
CA ALA A 73 -1.10 30.90 -12.20
C ALA A 73 -1.58 31.19 -13.64
N HIS A 74 -0.75 30.92 -14.64
CA HIS A 74 -1.10 31.07 -16.06
C HIS A 74 -1.96 29.92 -16.61
N GLY A 75 -2.21 28.84 -15.85
CA GLY A 75 -3.11 27.75 -16.22
C GLY A 75 -2.59 26.78 -17.30
N PHE A 76 -1.40 27.05 -17.87
CA PHE A 76 -0.71 26.12 -18.77
C PHE A 76 0.16 25.16 -17.95
N THR A 77 -0.36 23.97 -17.68
CA THR A 77 0.43 22.87 -17.11
C THR A 77 0.99 21.96 -18.21
N ILE A 78 1.95 21.09 -17.88
CA ILE A 78 2.43 20.04 -18.79
C ILE A 78 1.29 19.12 -19.28
N GLU A 79 0.30 18.82 -18.45
CA GLU A 79 -0.88 18.05 -18.86
C GLU A 79 -1.68 18.82 -19.89
N LYS A 80 -1.84 20.13 -19.71
CA LYS A 80 -2.55 20.98 -20.66
C LYS A 80 -1.85 21.03 -22.02
N VAL A 81 -0.54 21.15 -22.02
CA VAL A 81 0.28 21.07 -23.25
C VAL A 81 0.14 19.70 -23.90
N GLY A 82 0.12 18.62 -23.12
CA GLY A 82 -0.15 17.26 -23.60
C GLY A 82 -1.52 17.09 -24.23
N GLU A 83 -2.58 17.68 -23.64
CA GLU A 83 -3.93 17.73 -24.22
C GLU A 83 -3.94 18.46 -25.55
N MET A 84 -3.29 19.64 -25.62
CA MET A 84 -3.22 20.44 -26.84
C MET A 84 -2.52 19.67 -27.96
N LEU A 85 -1.39 19.01 -27.68
CA LEU A 85 -0.65 18.19 -28.64
C LEU A 85 -1.46 16.99 -29.16
N ARG A 86 -2.37 16.45 -28.34
CA ARG A 86 -3.27 15.34 -28.71
C ARG A 86 -4.56 15.81 -29.37
N HIS A 87 -4.77 17.12 -29.50
CA HIS A 87 -6.01 17.64 -30.05
C HIS A 87 -6.24 17.16 -31.50
N PRO A 88 -7.45 16.73 -31.88
CA PRO A 88 -7.72 16.12 -33.19
C PRO A 88 -7.29 16.96 -34.40
N LYS A 89 -7.31 18.29 -34.28
CA LYS A 89 -6.88 19.23 -35.33
C LYS A 89 -5.38 19.21 -35.61
N LEU A 90 -4.58 18.71 -34.67
CA LEU A 90 -3.13 18.54 -34.82
C LEU A 90 -2.77 17.09 -35.15
N SER A 91 -3.73 16.17 -35.22
CA SER A 91 -3.46 14.72 -35.35
C SER A 91 -2.65 14.37 -36.60
N GLY A 92 -2.96 14.99 -37.74
CA GLY A 92 -2.30 14.77 -39.04
C GLY A 92 -1.03 15.59 -39.31
N MET A 93 -0.56 16.40 -38.36
CA MET A 93 0.65 17.21 -38.52
C MET A 93 1.93 16.45 -38.15
N ALA A 94 3.07 16.82 -38.73
CA ALA A 94 4.39 16.37 -38.27
C ALA A 94 4.67 16.83 -36.83
N LYS A 95 5.51 16.12 -36.08
CA LYS A 95 5.78 16.38 -34.66
C LYS A 95 6.26 17.81 -34.43
N GLU A 96 7.10 18.30 -35.33
CA GLU A 96 7.69 19.63 -35.35
C GLU A 96 6.61 20.71 -35.55
N ALA A 97 5.67 20.47 -36.48
CA ALA A 97 4.54 21.37 -36.73
C ALA A 97 3.54 21.42 -35.56
N LYS A 98 3.32 20.29 -34.87
CA LYS A 98 2.52 20.26 -33.63
C LYS A 98 3.18 21.08 -32.52
N ALA A 99 4.49 20.92 -32.34
CA ALA A 99 5.26 21.66 -31.35
C ALA A 99 5.24 23.17 -31.65
N ALA A 100 5.45 23.57 -32.90
CA ALA A 100 5.38 24.97 -33.31
C ALA A 100 3.98 25.58 -33.06
N ALA A 101 2.91 24.87 -33.41
CA ALA A 101 1.55 25.34 -33.18
C ALA A 101 1.23 25.56 -31.68
N VAL A 102 1.73 24.68 -30.81
CA VAL A 102 1.54 24.80 -29.36
C VAL A 102 2.42 25.89 -28.76
N LEU A 103 3.67 26.03 -29.21
CA LEU A 103 4.58 27.12 -28.81
C LEU A 103 3.97 28.49 -29.11
N VAL A 104 3.42 28.68 -30.32
CA VAL A 104 2.74 29.93 -30.70
C VAL A 104 1.53 30.21 -29.80
N ALA A 105 0.75 29.17 -29.45
CA ALA A 105 -0.38 29.33 -28.54
C ALA A 105 0.06 29.71 -27.11
N MET A 106 1.19 29.19 -26.64
CA MET A 106 1.78 29.55 -25.35
C MET A 106 2.33 30.99 -25.38
N GLU A 107 3.01 31.39 -26.44
CA GLU A 107 3.54 32.74 -26.62
C GLU A 107 2.41 33.78 -26.66
N ALA A 108 1.30 33.47 -27.35
CA ALA A 108 0.10 34.32 -27.36
C ALA A 108 -0.54 34.47 -25.97
N ALA A 109 -0.38 33.48 -25.09
CA ALA A 109 -0.82 33.53 -23.70
C ALA A 109 0.25 34.12 -22.74
N GLY A 110 1.41 34.54 -23.25
CA GLY A 110 2.52 35.06 -22.44
C GLY A 110 3.23 34.01 -21.59
N VAL A 111 3.13 32.73 -21.93
CA VAL A 111 3.72 31.61 -21.19
C VAL A 111 5.05 31.21 -21.80
N LYS A 112 6.08 31.15 -20.95
CA LYS A 112 7.41 30.67 -21.32
C LYS A 112 7.44 29.14 -21.36
N VAL A 113 8.03 28.55 -22.40
CA VAL A 113 8.16 27.09 -22.50
C VAL A 113 9.00 26.52 -21.36
N GLU A 114 9.97 27.30 -20.88
CA GLU A 114 10.83 26.94 -19.76
C GLU A 114 10.02 26.68 -18.49
N SER A 115 8.95 27.45 -18.21
CA SER A 115 8.16 27.24 -17.00
C SER A 115 7.43 25.90 -17.01
N VAL A 116 6.93 25.49 -18.18
CA VAL A 116 6.26 24.19 -18.36
C VAL A 116 7.26 23.03 -18.28
N ILE A 117 8.46 23.20 -18.86
CA ILE A 117 9.53 22.19 -18.76
C ILE A 117 9.96 22.03 -17.31
N THR A 118 10.20 23.13 -16.58
CA THR A 118 10.55 23.09 -15.15
C THR A 118 9.44 22.41 -14.33
N GLU A 119 8.17 22.69 -14.61
CA GLU A 119 7.05 22.00 -13.96
C GLU A 119 7.09 20.48 -14.21
N ALA A 120 7.28 20.07 -15.46
CA ALA A 120 7.35 18.65 -15.83
C ALA A 120 8.49 17.92 -15.09
N VAL A 121 9.68 18.52 -15.05
CA VAL A 121 10.84 17.95 -14.33
C VAL A 121 10.59 17.90 -12.82
N ARG A 122 9.89 18.89 -12.25
CA ARG A 122 9.50 18.86 -10.83
C ARG A 122 8.54 17.71 -10.53
N LYS A 123 7.54 17.51 -11.38
CA LYS A 123 6.56 16.42 -11.23
C LYS A 123 7.24 15.06 -11.30
N ASP A 124 8.11 14.85 -12.27
CA ASP A 124 8.90 13.63 -12.43
C ASP A 124 9.74 13.33 -11.17
N LYS A 125 10.53 14.32 -10.73
CA LYS A 125 11.33 14.20 -9.50
C LYS A 125 10.49 13.92 -8.26
N ALA A 126 9.28 14.50 -8.17
CA ALA A 126 8.37 14.22 -7.07
C ALA A 126 7.87 12.77 -7.08
N LEU A 127 7.63 12.19 -8.26
CA LEU A 127 7.27 10.78 -8.40
C LEU A 127 8.43 9.86 -7.99
N ASP A 128 9.66 10.13 -8.42
CA ASP A 128 10.84 9.35 -8.04
C ASP A 128 11.07 9.35 -6.52
N VAL A 129 10.92 10.53 -5.89
CA VAL A 129 11.03 10.67 -4.44
C VAL A 129 9.90 9.91 -3.74
N PHE A 130 8.67 10.02 -4.25
CA PHE A 130 7.53 9.32 -3.68
C PHE A 130 7.70 7.80 -3.76
N GLU A 131 8.17 7.27 -4.89
CA GLU A 131 8.45 5.84 -5.06
C GLU A 131 9.50 5.34 -4.06
N ARG A 132 10.61 6.08 -3.92
CA ARG A 132 11.65 5.74 -2.93
C ARG A 132 11.09 5.70 -1.51
N VAL A 133 10.31 6.71 -1.15
CA VAL A 133 9.71 6.83 0.18
C VAL A 133 8.67 5.74 0.44
N GLN A 134 7.86 5.38 -0.56
CA GLN A 134 6.93 4.24 -0.50
C GLN A 134 7.68 2.93 -0.25
N HIS A 135 8.78 2.71 -0.98
CA HIS A 135 9.60 1.52 -0.82
C HIS A 135 10.21 1.46 0.60
N GLU A 136 10.79 2.56 1.10
CA GLU A 136 11.32 2.64 2.45
C GLU A 136 10.24 2.39 3.51
N HIS A 137 9.05 2.95 3.34
CA HIS A 137 7.91 2.73 4.24
C HIS A 137 7.49 1.26 4.26
N ALA A 138 7.39 0.62 3.09
CA ALA A 138 7.06 -0.80 2.98
C ALA A 138 8.10 -1.69 3.68
N VAL A 139 9.40 -1.44 3.46
CA VAL A 139 10.49 -2.16 4.12
C VAL A 139 10.43 -1.99 5.64
N ALA A 140 10.22 -0.77 6.12
CA ALA A 140 10.10 -0.48 7.55
C ALA A 140 8.91 -1.19 8.18
N LEU A 141 7.75 -1.20 7.50
CA LEU A 141 6.54 -1.86 7.98
C LEU A 141 6.72 -3.38 8.05
N VAL A 142 7.31 -3.99 7.02
CA VAL A 142 7.63 -5.44 7.03
C VAL A 142 8.52 -5.78 8.21
N LYS A 143 9.61 -5.02 8.40
CA LYS A 143 10.52 -5.23 9.53
C LYS A 143 9.80 -5.13 10.88
N GLN A 144 8.98 -4.08 11.07
CA GLN A 144 8.20 -3.91 12.29
C GLN A 144 7.28 -5.10 12.54
N LYS A 145 6.59 -5.59 11.50
CA LYS A 145 5.67 -6.72 11.61
C LYS A 145 6.39 -8.02 11.90
N ASP A 146 7.59 -8.23 11.36
CA ASP A 146 8.41 -9.39 11.69
C ASP A 146 8.86 -9.39 13.16
N GLU A 147 9.25 -8.23 13.69
CA GLU A 147 9.60 -8.07 15.11
C GLU A 147 8.39 -8.34 16.03
N GLU A 148 7.21 -7.80 15.68
CA GLU A 148 5.96 -8.06 16.39
C GLU A 148 5.59 -9.56 16.34
N ASN A 149 5.70 -10.19 15.18
CA ASN A 149 5.44 -11.62 15.00
C ASN A 149 6.40 -12.49 15.81
N ALA A 150 7.68 -12.15 15.85
CA ALA A 150 8.67 -12.86 16.65
C ALA A 150 8.33 -12.79 18.15
N LYS A 151 7.92 -11.61 18.64
CA LYS A 151 7.49 -11.42 20.02
C LYS A 151 6.24 -12.24 20.35
N LEU A 152 5.24 -12.25 19.48
CA LEU A 152 4.02 -13.03 19.66
C LEU A 152 4.32 -14.53 19.69
N ARG A 153 5.18 -15.03 18.80
CA ARG A 153 5.61 -16.44 18.80
C ARG A 153 6.32 -16.83 20.10
N ALA A 154 7.17 -15.96 20.64
CA ALA A 154 7.82 -16.19 21.91
C ALA A 154 6.82 -16.24 23.07
N GLN A 155 5.79 -15.38 23.06
CA GLN A 155 4.72 -15.40 24.06
C GLN A 155 3.87 -16.67 23.98
N ILE A 156 3.51 -17.12 22.77
CA ILE A 156 2.79 -18.38 22.57
C ILE A 156 3.60 -19.55 23.15
N ALA A 157 4.88 -19.65 22.79
CA ALA A 157 5.75 -20.71 23.30
C ALA A 157 5.88 -20.69 24.84
N ALA A 158 5.94 -19.51 25.45
CA ALA A 158 5.97 -19.37 26.90
C ALA A 158 4.65 -19.80 27.56
N ASN A 159 3.51 -19.42 26.97
CA ASN A 159 2.19 -19.82 27.45
C ASN A 159 1.97 -21.33 27.33
N ASP A 160 2.36 -21.93 26.19
CA ASP A 160 2.26 -23.37 25.98
C ASP A 160 3.10 -24.15 27.00
N LYS A 161 4.31 -23.66 27.31
CA LYS A 161 5.15 -24.24 28.36
C LYS A 161 4.47 -24.15 29.73
N ALA A 162 3.93 -22.98 30.09
CA ALA A 162 3.25 -22.80 31.37
C ALA A 162 2.01 -23.70 31.49
N ALA A 163 1.24 -23.85 30.41
CA ALA A 163 0.10 -24.77 30.36
C ALA A 163 0.53 -26.23 30.55
N ALA A 164 1.62 -26.66 29.91
CA ALA A 164 2.17 -28.00 30.08
C ALA A 164 2.69 -28.26 31.50
N ASP A 165 3.35 -27.27 32.12
CA ASP A 165 3.82 -27.33 33.50
C ASP A 165 2.64 -27.49 34.48
N ILE A 166 1.59 -26.69 34.32
CA ILE A 166 0.37 -26.77 35.14
C ILE A 166 -0.34 -28.12 34.95
N ALA A 167 -0.47 -28.61 33.71
CA ALA A 167 -1.06 -29.91 33.44
C ALA A 167 -0.28 -31.05 34.14
N THR A 168 1.05 -30.98 34.10
CA THR A 168 1.93 -31.94 34.78
C THR A 168 1.75 -31.88 36.31
N GLN A 169 1.66 -30.68 36.87
CA GLN A 169 1.41 -30.49 38.31
C GLN A 169 0.04 -31.03 38.74
N LEU A 170 -0.99 -30.81 37.92
CA LEU A 170 -2.35 -31.30 38.17
C LEU A 170 -2.40 -32.83 38.16
N GLU A 171 -1.74 -33.48 37.20
CA GLU A 171 -1.64 -34.93 37.16
C GLU A 171 -0.84 -35.50 38.36
N ALA A 172 0.24 -34.83 38.76
CA ALA A 172 0.99 -35.20 39.95
C ALA A 172 0.15 -35.05 41.23
N TRP A 173 -0.66 -33.99 41.32
CA TRP A 173 -1.58 -33.76 42.43
C TRP A 173 -2.67 -34.83 42.50
N LYS A 174 -3.31 -35.16 41.36
CA LYS A 174 -4.31 -36.24 41.30
C LYS A 174 -3.77 -37.57 41.84
N LYS A 175 -2.53 -37.93 41.48
CA LYS A 175 -1.88 -39.15 42.00
C LYS A 175 -1.68 -39.10 43.52
N LYS A 176 -1.18 -37.97 44.05
CA LYS A 176 -1.01 -37.78 45.50
C LYS A 176 -2.35 -37.84 46.24
N LYS A 177 -3.38 -37.21 45.66
CA LYS A 177 -4.75 -37.22 46.18
C LYS A 177 -5.29 -38.65 46.24
N ALA A 178 -5.21 -39.40 45.14
CA ALA A 178 -5.70 -40.78 45.07
C ALA A 178 -5.01 -41.70 46.08
N ALA A 179 -3.67 -41.59 46.24
CA ALA A 179 -2.94 -42.34 47.26
C ALA A 179 -3.44 -42.00 48.67
N LYS A 180 -3.63 -40.70 48.96
CA LYS A 180 -4.12 -40.27 50.26
C LYS A 180 -5.56 -40.70 50.53
N GLU A 181 -6.42 -40.68 49.51
CA GLU A 181 -7.80 -41.16 49.61
C GLU A 181 -7.85 -42.67 49.88
N ALA A 182 -6.95 -43.46 49.28
CA ALA A 182 -6.82 -44.88 49.57
C ALA A 182 -6.39 -45.14 51.02
N ASP A 183 -5.38 -44.42 51.53
CA ASP A 183 -4.96 -44.52 52.94
C ASP A 183 -6.10 -44.20 53.91
N LEU A 184 -6.84 -43.12 53.63
CA LEU A 184 -7.97 -42.71 54.46
C LEU A 184 -9.13 -43.71 54.37
N PHE A 185 -9.39 -44.25 53.19
CA PHE A 185 -10.41 -45.29 53.00
C PHE A 185 -10.07 -46.52 53.85
N GLU A 186 -8.84 -47.01 53.80
CA GLU A 186 -8.39 -48.14 54.62
C GLU A 186 -8.58 -47.86 56.11
N ALA A 187 -8.12 -46.70 56.59
CA ALA A 187 -8.25 -46.33 58.00
C ALA A 187 -9.72 -46.27 58.47
N VAL A 188 -10.62 -45.67 57.67
CA VAL A 188 -12.05 -45.54 58.00
C VAL A 188 -12.81 -46.87 57.90
N SER A 189 -12.33 -47.81 57.07
CA SER A 189 -12.95 -49.14 56.91
C SER A 189 -12.93 -49.96 58.21
N HIS A 190 -11.99 -49.71 59.11
CA HIS A 190 -11.94 -50.37 60.43
C HIS A 190 -13.03 -49.90 61.39
N PHE A 191 -13.57 -48.69 61.19
CA PHE A 191 -14.52 -48.07 62.10
C PHE A 191 -15.95 -48.04 61.53
N THR A 192 -16.14 -48.35 60.25
CA THR A 192 -17.44 -48.24 59.57
C THR A 192 -17.65 -49.36 58.56
N THR A 193 -18.86 -49.92 58.52
CA THR A 193 -19.23 -50.99 57.56
C THR A 193 -19.59 -50.44 56.17
N ALA A 194 -19.89 -49.14 56.07
CA ALA A 194 -20.14 -48.42 54.83
C ALA A 194 -19.25 -47.16 54.79
N ASN A 195 -18.20 -47.20 53.98
CA ASN A 195 -17.19 -46.15 53.95
C ASN A 195 -17.63 -44.96 53.06
N PRO A 196 -17.69 -43.73 53.57
CA PRO A 196 -18.08 -42.55 52.79
C PRO A 196 -16.98 -42.01 51.86
N ILE A 197 -15.73 -42.49 51.97
CA ILE A 197 -14.62 -42.02 51.14
C ILE A 197 -14.68 -42.69 49.77
N THR A 198 -14.70 -41.88 48.71
CA THR A 198 -14.71 -42.39 47.34
C THR A 198 -13.27 -42.56 46.86
N VAL A 199 -12.84 -43.79 46.60
CA VAL A 199 -11.57 -44.06 45.93
C VAL A 199 -11.87 -44.19 44.43
N GLU A 200 -11.40 -43.24 43.62
CA GLU A 200 -11.44 -43.39 42.16
C GLU A 200 -10.56 -44.59 41.77
N THR A 201 -11.21 -45.72 41.46
CA THR A 201 -10.54 -46.92 40.98
C THR A 201 -10.06 -46.66 39.56
N LEU A 202 -8.75 -46.44 39.37
CA LEU A 202 -8.16 -46.43 38.02
C LEU A 202 -8.42 -47.79 37.35
N PRO A 203 -8.78 -47.83 36.05
CA PRO A 203 -9.12 -49.07 35.37
C PRO A 203 -7.92 -50.03 35.36
N GLN A 204 -8.16 -51.23 35.87
CA GLN A 204 -7.20 -52.32 35.91
C GLN A 204 -6.87 -52.80 34.48
N PRO A 205 -5.61 -53.14 34.14
CA PRO A 205 -5.27 -53.59 32.80
C PRO A 205 -6.01 -54.89 32.48
N ALA A 206 -6.93 -54.84 31.52
CA ALA A 206 -7.62 -56.02 31.02
C ALA A 206 -6.65 -56.91 30.24
N ALA A 207 -6.53 -58.18 30.67
CA ALA A 207 -5.98 -59.27 29.87
C ALA A 207 -7.06 -59.82 28.91
N PRO A 208 -6.68 -60.50 27.80
CA PRO A 208 -7.24 -60.23 26.47
C PRO A 208 -8.32 -61.21 25.99
N ALA A 209 -9.29 -60.71 25.22
CA ALA A 209 -10.12 -61.35 24.16
C ALA A 209 -11.40 -60.50 23.99
N GLN A 210 -11.97 -60.21 22.83
CA GLN A 210 -11.86 -60.71 21.47
C GLN A 210 -12.45 -59.66 20.50
N ALA A 211 -12.16 -59.81 19.23
CA ALA A 211 -12.41 -58.88 18.13
C ALA A 211 -13.89 -58.54 17.86
N ALA A 212 -14.16 -57.27 17.53
CA ALA A 212 -15.16 -56.84 16.57
C ALA A 212 -14.75 -55.47 15.97
N ALA A 213 -14.59 -55.42 14.65
CA ALA A 213 -14.35 -54.22 13.84
C ALA A 213 -15.68 -53.77 13.17
N PRO A 214 -15.75 -52.69 12.35
CA PRO A 214 -14.93 -51.48 12.20
C PRO A 214 -15.76 -50.16 12.22
N ALA A 215 -15.10 -49.03 11.89
CA ALA A 215 -15.63 -47.67 11.56
C ALA A 215 -15.79 -46.71 12.77
N ALA A 216 -15.37 -45.44 12.72
CA ALA A 216 -15.09 -44.55 11.60
C ALA A 216 -13.91 -43.61 11.91
N LYS A 217 -13.07 -43.35 10.89
CA LYS A 217 -12.06 -42.30 10.92
C LYS A 217 -12.74 -40.94 10.74
N VAL A 218 -12.73 -40.10 11.76
CA VAL A 218 -12.94 -38.65 11.56
C VAL A 218 -11.56 -38.03 11.33
N LYS A 219 -11.31 -37.71 10.07
CA LYS A 219 -10.11 -37.06 9.58
C LYS A 219 -10.26 -35.57 9.88
N VAL A 220 -9.45 -35.03 10.81
CA VAL A 220 -9.34 -33.58 11.00
C VAL A 220 -8.50 -33.01 9.87
N THR A 221 -9.14 -32.84 8.72
CA THR A 221 -8.69 -31.94 7.66
C THR A 221 -9.91 -31.16 7.23
N ASP A 222 -10.24 -30.11 7.99
CA ASP A 222 -11.02 -28.99 7.47
C ASP A 222 -10.89 -27.79 8.42
N LEU A 223 -9.83 -27.00 8.23
CA LEU A 223 -9.68 -25.66 8.82
C LEU A 223 -8.77 -24.77 7.96
N SER A 224 -8.68 -25.06 6.66
CA SER A 224 -7.92 -24.25 5.70
C SER A 224 -8.74 -23.84 4.46
N GLN A 225 -10.07 -23.87 4.53
CA GLN A 225 -10.97 -23.53 3.41
C GLN A 225 -11.97 -22.40 3.71
N GLU A 226 -11.79 -21.60 4.76
CA GLU A 226 -12.68 -20.45 5.05
C GLU A 226 -11.99 -19.09 5.24
N LEU A 227 -10.80 -18.89 4.64
CA LEU A 227 -10.27 -17.53 4.41
C LEU A 227 -9.70 -17.46 2.99
N GLY A 228 -10.60 -17.41 2.01
CA GLY A 228 -10.25 -17.35 0.60
C GLY A 228 -11.45 -17.19 -0.32
N LYS A 229 -12.28 -16.17 -0.08
CA LYS A 229 -13.06 -15.48 -1.11
C LYS A 229 -13.14 -14.00 -0.77
#